data_AF-A0A2S5SRW0-F1
#
_entry.id   AF-A0A2S5SRW0-F1
#
_cell.length_a   1.000
_cell.length_b   1.000
_cell.length_c   1.000
_cell.angle_alpha   90.00
_cell.angle_beta   90.00
_cell.angle_gamma   90.00
#
_symmetry.space_group_name_H-M   'P 1'
#
loop_
_entity.id
_entity.type
_entity.pdbx_description
1 polymer ?
#
loop_
_entity_poly.entity_id
_entity_poly.type
_entity_poly.pdbx_seq_one_letter_code
_entity_poly.pdbx_strand_id
1 'polypeptide(L)'
;MTCPHHPERIVHEEGAQLDFSKDMSYGDYLHLDEILSAQHPLSPEHNEMLFIVQHQTSELWMKLMLHELHAAIACVARDELPAAFKMLARVSKIMEQLVHAWDVLATMTPPEYSAIRPYLSNSSGFQSWQYRCIEFALGNKNAAMLKPHAHSPQRLAEVEAAWRAPSLYDEALRLLARRGLPVPASHVTRDWTQPYRESPEVEQAWLQVYRNPERQWDLYQLGEELTDLEDAFRLWRFRHVTTVERVIGFKRGTGGTSGVGYLRKMLDVVLFPEIWKLRTDL
;
A
#
# COMPACT_ATOMS: atom_id res chain seq x y z
N MET A 1 13.29 21.33 49.28
CA MET A 1 13.83 20.17 48.54
C MET A 1 12.67 19.22 48.29
N THR A 2 12.08 19.30 47.10
CA THR A 2 11.09 18.32 46.63
C THR A 2 11.81 16.98 46.47
N CYS A 3 11.32 15.95 47.15
CA CYS A 3 11.83 14.59 47.03
C CYS A 3 11.65 14.15 45.57
N PRO A 4 12.68 13.61 44.88
CA PRO A 4 12.50 13.13 43.53
C PRO A 4 11.47 12.00 43.57
N HIS A 5 10.36 12.15 42.83
CA HIS A 5 9.38 11.09 42.68
C HIS A 5 10.09 9.88 42.06
N HIS A 6 10.35 8.87 42.88
CA HIS A 6 10.97 7.62 42.44
C HIS A 6 9.98 6.93 41.48
N PRO A 7 10.36 6.53 40.26
CA PRO A 7 9.43 5.94 39.28
C PRO A 7 8.64 4.74 39.84
N GLU A 8 9.25 3.93 40.69
CA GLU A 8 8.61 2.82 41.40
C GLU A 8 7.45 3.27 42.30
N ARG A 9 7.61 4.41 42.98
CA ARG A 9 6.59 4.97 43.86
C ARG A 9 5.34 5.39 43.07
N ILE A 10 5.51 5.88 41.85
CA ILE A 10 4.41 6.23 40.94
C ILE A 10 3.60 4.98 40.58
N VAL A 11 4.26 3.86 40.26
CA VAL A 11 3.60 2.60 39.90
C VAL A 11 2.71 2.09 41.05
N HIS A 12 3.20 2.18 42.29
CA HIS A 12 2.43 1.79 43.46
C HIS A 12 1.31 2.78 43.81
N GLU A 13 1.55 4.09 43.70
CA GLU A 13 0.56 5.14 44.01
C GLU A 13 -0.61 5.15 43.01
N GLU A 14 -0.36 4.87 41.73
CA GLU A 14 -1.39 4.75 40.69
C GLU A 14 -2.13 3.40 40.72
N GLY A 15 -1.70 2.45 41.57
CA GLY A 15 -2.33 1.14 41.71
C GLY A 15 -2.24 0.28 40.45
N ALA A 16 -1.14 0.39 39.69
CA ALA A 16 -0.95 -0.37 38.46
C ALA A 16 -1.04 -1.89 38.71
N GLN A 17 -1.72 -2.61 37.83
CA GLN A 17 -1.74 -4.07 37.86
C GLN A 17 -0.37 -4.61 37.44
N LEU A 18 0.24 -5.46 38.28
CA LEU A 18 1.58 -6.00 38.07
C LEU A 18 1.61 -7.52 37.81
N ASP A 19 0.60 -8.24 38.29
CA ASP A 19 0.45 -9.68 38.06
C ASP A 19 -0.58 -9.91 36.95
N PHE A 20 -0.10 -10.45 35.83
CA PHE A 20 -0.90 -10.85 34.67
C PHE A 20 -0.92 -12.37 34.48
N SER A 21 -0.57 -13.15 35.51
CA SER A 21 -0.57 -14.63 35.41
C SER A 21 -1.95 -15.25 35.12
N LYS A 22 -3.02 -14.48 35.31
CA LYS A 22 -4.42 -14.91 35.07
C LYS A 22 -5.21 -13.99 34.15
N ASP A 23 -4.61 -12.87 33.73
CA ASP A 23 -5.26 -11.83 32.93
C ASP A 23 -4.50 -11.66 31.62
N MET A 24 -5.21 -11.28 30.55
CA MET A 24 -4.59 -11.04 29.26
C MET A 24 -3.59 -9.87 29.35
N SER A 25 -2.33 -10.14 29.05
CA SER A 25 -1.28 -9.13 29.01
C SER A 25 -1.23 -8.42 27.64
N TYR A 26 -0.43 -7.36 27.56
CA TYR A 26 -0.12 -6.68 26.29
C TYR A 26 0.51 -7.63 25.26
N GLY A 27 1.40 -8.53 25.72
CA GLY A 27 2.06 -9.51 24.87
C GLY A 27 1.08 -10.51 24.27
N ASP A 28 0.11 -10.95 25.07
CA ASP A 28 -0.93 -11.90 24.64
C ASP A 28 -1.85 -11.28 23.59
N TYR A 29 -2.37 -10.07 23.85
CA TYR A 29 -3.30 -9.41 22.92
C TYR A 29 -2.68 -9.14 21.55
N LEU A 30 -1.40 -8.77 21.51
CA LEU A 30 -0.69 -8.46 20.27
C LEU A 30 0.06 -9.66 19.68
N HIS A 31 -0.01 -10.83 20.32
CA HIS A 31 0.76 -12.02 19.94
C HIS A 31 2.25 -11.70 19.74
N LEU A 32 2.85 -10.96 20.67
CA LEU A 32 4.23 -10.47 20.50
C LEU A 32 5.25 -11.59 20.42
N ASP A 33 5.01 -12.73 21.07
CA ASP A 33 5.90 -13.88 20.96
C ASP A 33 5.97 -14.42 19.52
N GLU A 34 4.85 -14.39 18.78
CA GLU A 34 4.83 -14.77 17.36
C GLU A 34 5.51 -13.72 16.48
N ILE A 35 5.23 -12.44 16.72
CA ILE A 35 5.78 -11.33 15.92
C ILE A 35 7.29 -11.19 16.14
N LEU A 36 7.75 -11.21 17.38
CA LEU A 36 9.15 -10.97 17.78
C LEU A 36 10.03 -12.24 17.69
N SER A 37 9.46 -13.38 17.31
CA SER A 37 10.22 -14.60 16.99
C SER A 37 10.33 -14.88 15.50
N ALA A 38 9.69 -14.08 14.63
CA ALA A 38 9.68 -14.29 13.18
C ALA A 38 10.94 -13.79 12.44
N GLN A 39 11.92 -13.23 13.14
CA GLN A 39 13.16 -12.71 12.55
C GLN A 39 14.24 -13.79 12.56
N HIS A 40 14.51 -14.40 11.40
CA HIS A 40 15.51 -15.45 11.24
C HIS A 40 16.59 -15.06 10.22
N PRO A 41 17.63 -14.30 10.62
CA PRO A 41 18.78 -14.04 9.77
C PRO A 41 19.45 -15.34 9.28
N LEU A 42 19.86 -15.38 8.02
CA LEU A 42 20.56 -16.52 7.40
C LEU A 42 22.08 -16.31 7.31
N SER A 43 22.51 -15.04 7.31
CA SER A 43 23.91 -14.62 7.33
C SER A 43 24.35 -14.28 8.76
N PRO A 44 25.67 -14.24 9.02
CA PRO A 44 26.21 -13.76 10.30
C PRO A 44 26.25 -12.23 10.39
N GLU A 45 25.81 -11.51 9.35
CA GLU A 45 25.97 -10.06 9.25
C GLU A 45 24.97 -9.31 10.12
N HIS A 46 25.45 -8.28 10.82
CA HIS A 46 24.65 -7.43 11.70
C HIS A 46 23.41 -6.82 10.99
N ASN A 47 23.60 -6.40 9.73
CA ASN A 47 22.62 -5.60 8.98
C ASN A 47 21.47 -6.42 8.38
N GLU A 48 21.47 -7.76 8.49
CA GLU A 48 20.35 -8.57 8.01
C GLU A 48 19.07 -8.37 8.84
N MET A 49 19.20 -8.07 10.13
CA MET A 49 18.04 -7.74 10.98
C MET A 49 17.28 -6.52 10.45
N LEU A 50 18.01 -5.45 10.07
CA LEU A 50 17.43 -4.28 9.41
C LEU A 50 16.68 -4.69 8.13
N PHE A 51 17.31 -5.51 7.28
CA PHE A 51 16.69 -5.97 6.04
C PHE A 51 15.35 -6.69 6.31
N ILE A 52 15.31 -7.60 7.29
CA ILE A 52 14.10 -8.36 7.63
C ILE A 52 13.01 -7.44 8.20
N VAL A 53 13.33 -6.65 9.23
CA VAL A 53 12.36 -5.80 9.95
C VAL A 53 11.78 -4.73 9.02
N GLN A 54 12.57 -4.18 8.11
CA GLN A 54 12.09 -3.24 7.08
C GLN A 54 10.94 -3.83 6.24
N HIS A 55 11.08 -5.09 5.81
CA HIS A 55 10.06 -5.74 4.99
C HIS A 55 8.86 -6.16 5.84
N GLN A 56 9.08 -6.71 7.04
CA GLN A 56 8.00 -7.14 7.93
C GLN A 56 7.11 -5.98 8.36
N THR A 57 7.68 -4.84 8.74
CA THR A 57 6.91 -3.64 9.09
C THR A 57 6.12 -3.10 7.89
N SER A 58 6.72 -3.10 6.70
CA SER A 58 6.01 -2.73 5.46
C SER A 58 4.84 -3.68 5.15
N GLU A 59 5.01 -4.98 5.35
CA GLU A 59 3.94 -5.97 5.15
C GLU A 59 2.81 -5.85 6.19
N LEU A 60 3.11 -5.46 7.44
CA LEU A 60 2.08 -5.13 8.43
C LEU A 60 1.28 -3.89 8.04
N TRP A 61 1.95 -2.84 7.56
CA TRP A 61 1.28 -1.66 7.03
C TRP A 61 0.43 -1.97 5.79
N MET A 62 0.93 -2.78 4.86
CA MET A 62 0.16 -3.22 3.69
C MET A 62 -1.06 -4.06 4.06
N LYS A 63 -0.97 -4.89 5.11
CA LYS A 63 -2.11 -5.63 5.66
C LYS A 63 -3.22 -4.69 6.13
N LEU A 64 -2.85 -3.66 6.90
CA LEU A 64 -3.80 -2.64 7.34
C LEU A 64 -4.33 -1.81 6.16
N MET A 65 -3.47 -1.45 5.21
CA MET A 65 -3.87 -0.71 4.01
C MET A 65 -4.94 -1.46 3.21
N LEU A 66 -4.77 -2.78 3.02
CA LEU A 66 -5.79 -3.62 2.37
C LEU A 66 -7.10 -3.65 3.14
N HIS A 67 -7.04 -3.77 4.47
CA HIS A 67 -8.23 -3.73 5.31
C HIS A 67 -9.03 -2.42 5.12
N GLU A 68 -8.34 -1.28 5.14
CA GLU A 68 -8.95 0.04 4.95
C GLU A 68 -9.45 0.25 3.51
N LEU A 69 -8.65 -0.15 2.51
CA LEU A 69 -9.04 -0.05 1.09
C LEU A 69 -10.28 -0.88 0.78
N HIS A 70 -10.35 -2.12 1.26
CA HIS A 70 -11.55 -2.95 1.05
C HIS A 70 -12.79 -2.30 1.64
N ALA A 71 -12.70 -1.74 2.86
CA ALA A 71 -13.81 -1.05 3.50
C ALA A 71 -14.19 0.23 2.73
N ALA A 72 -13.21 1.03 2.30
CA ALA A 72 -13.43 2.25 1.53
C ALA A 72 -14.11 1.97 0.19
N ILE A 73 -13.63 0.96 -0.56
CA ILE A 73 -14.24 0.53 -1.83
C ILE A 73 -15.69 0.09 -1.60
N ALA A 74 -15.97 -0.66 -0.53
CA ALA A 74 -17.33 -1.06 -0.19
C ALA A 74 -18.24 0.15 0.12
N CYS A 75 -17.72 1.15 0.83
CA CYS A 75 -18.45 2.40 1.09
C CYS A 75 -18.70 3.19 -0.19
N VAL A 76 -17.72 3.31 -1.10
CA VAL A 76 -17.90 3.96 -2.42
C VAL A 76 -18.98 3.22 -3.24
N ALA A 77 -18.95 1.88 -3.23
CA ALA A 77 -19.95 1.06 -3.92
C ALA A 77 -21.38 1.26 -3.37
N ARG A 78 -21.52 1.55 -2.08
CA ARG A 78 -22.80 1.85 -1.40
C ARG A 78 -23.17 3.33 -1.37
N ASP A 79 -22.36 4.21 -1.96
CA ASP A 79 -22.55 5.68 -1.91
C ASP A 79 -22.46 6.27 -0.47
N GLU A 80 -21.57 5.72 0.35
CA GLU A 80 -21.28 6.13 1.74
C GLU A 80 -19.97 6.93 1.82
N LEU A 81 -19.86 8.00 1.03
CA LEU A 81 -18.60 8.75 0.86
C LEU A 81 -17.95 9.30 2.14
N PRO A 82 -18.68 9.84 3.15
CA PRO A 82 -18.05 10.31 4.38
C PRO A 82 -17.25 9.22 5.13
N ALA A 83 -17.77 7.99 5.14
CA ALA A 83 -17.06 6.85 5.73
C ALA A 83 -15.85 6.45 4.89
N ALA A 84 -16.01 6.43 3.55
CA ALA A 84 -14.91 6.16 2.63
C ALA A 84 -13.76 7.16 2.79
N PHE A 85 -14.05 8.46 2.87
CA PHE A 85 -13.02 9.50 3.05
C PHE A 85 -12.26 9.33 4.36
N LYS A 86 -12.95 8.99 5.46
CA LYS A 86 -12.28 8.71 6.72
C LYS A 86 -11.30 7.54 6.61
N MET A 87 -11.64 6.50 5.84
CA MET A 87 -10.79 5.34 5.60
C MET A 87 -9.63 5.69 4.65
N LEU A 88 -9.89 6.43 3.57
CA LEU A 88 -8.86 6.90 2.63
C LEU A 88 -7.85 7.84 3.31
N ALA A 89 -8.31 8.75 4.17
CA ALA A 89 -7.42 9.58 4.98
C ALA A 89 -6.47 8.73 5.86
N ARG A 90 -6.94 7.58 6.38
CA ARG A 90 -6.08 6.64 7.11
C ARG A 90 -5.12 5.91 6.17
N VAL A 91 -5.56 5.51 4.98
CA VAL A 91 -4.69 4.95 3.93
C VAL A 91 -3.56 5.93 3.59
N SER A 92 -3.84 7.21 3.45
CA SER A 92 -2.82 8.25 3.21
C SER A 92 -1.78 8.29 4.32
N LYS A 93 -2.20 8.19 5.59
CA LYS A 93 -1.27 8.10 6.72
C LYS A 93 -0.44 6.82 6.75
N ILE A 94 -1.01 5.69 6.31
CA ILE A 94 -0.26 4.44 6.15
C ILE A 94 0.78 4.59 5.04
N MET A 95 0.42 5.23 3.93
CA MET A 95 1.34 5.51 2.82
C MET A 95 2.50 6.42 3.25
N GLU A 96 2.25 7.45 4.06
CA GLU A 96 3.32 8.27 4.65
C GLU A 96 4.32 7.42 5.43
N GLN A 97 3.86 6.47 6.25
CA GLN A 97 4.76 5.56 6.97
C GLN A 97 5.57 4.66 6.03
N LEU A 98 4.93 4.09 5.00
CA LEU A 98 5.60 3.27 4.00
C LEU A 98 6.65 4.06 3.21
N VAL A 99 6.40 5.34 2.93
CA VAL A 99 7.34 6.25 2.25
C VAL A 99 8.54 6.55 3.16
N HIS A 100 8.28 6.94 4.41
CA HIS A 100 9.34 7.27 5.37
C HIS A 100 10.17 6.06 5.80
N ALA A 101 9.61 4.85 5.78
CA ALA A 101 10.35 3.64 6.10
C ALA A 101 11.62 3.47 5.24
N TRP A 102 11.65 4.03 4.01
CA TRP A 102 12.86 4.00 3.17
C TRP A 102 14.04 4.77 3.76
N ASP A 103 13.82 5.74 4.66
CA ASP A 103 14.89 6.48 5.35
C ASP A 103 15.77 5.55 6.20
N VAL A 104 15.15 4.56 6.85
CA VAL A 104 15.88 3.60 7.70
C VAL A 104 16.70 2.65 6.82
N LEU A 105 16.11 2.06 5.78
CA LEU A 105 16.86 1.16 4.88
C LEU A 105 17.97 1.88 4.12
N ALA A 106 17.82 3.19 3.84
CA ALA A 106 18.84 3.99 3.19
C ALA A 106 20.16 4.10 4.00
N THR A 107 20.16 3.76 5.29
CA THR A 107 21.37 3.67 6.11
C THR A 107 22.24 2.47 5.75
N MET A 108 21.68 1.45 5.11
CA MET A 108 22.43 0.29 4.62
C MET A 108 23.31 0.68 3.42
N THR A 109 24.59 0.36 3.50
CA THR A 109 25.60 0.66 2.49
C THR A 109 25.79 -0.51 1.51
N PRO A 110 26.38 -0.27 0.32
CA PRO A 110 26.64 -1.33 -0.65
C PRO A 110 27.48 -2.52 -0.13
N PRO A 111 28.55 -2.33 0.68
CA PRO A 111 29.29 -3.43 1.28
C PRO A 111 28.44 -4.31 2.20
N GLU A 112 27.64 -3.68 3.07
CA GLU A 112 26.77 -4.38 4.02
C GLU A 112 25.73 -5.24 3.31
N TYR A 113 25.08 -4.68 2.28
CA TYR A 113 24.14 -5.47 1.48
C TYR A 113 24.83 -6.58 0.68
N SER A 114 26.03 -6.31 0.15
CA SER A 114 26.78 -7.32 -0.61
C SER A 114 27.16 -8.52 0.26
N ALA A 115 27.36 -8.32 1.56
CA ALA A 115 27.65 -9.39 2.51
C ALA A 115 26.44 -10.31 2.79
N ILE A 116 25.22 -9.77 2.84
CA ILE A 116 23.99 -10.57 3.04
C ILE A 116 23.45 -11.19 1.74
N ARG A 117 23.68 -10.55 0.58
CA ARG A 117 23.08 -10.94 -0.71
C ARG A 117 23.22 -12.43 -1.08
N PRO A 118 24.36 -13.11 -0.84
CA PRO A 118 24.50 -14.54 -1.16
C PRO A 118 23.51 -15.44 -0.41
N TYR A 119 23.02 -15.00 0.76
CA TYR A 119 22.11 -15.76 1.62
C TYR A 119 20.63 -15.56 1.25
N LEU A 120 20.30 -14.51 0.49
CA LEU A 120 18.90 -14.14 0.18
C LEU A 120 18.25 -15.01 -0.90
N SER A 121 19.02 -15.89 -1.57
CA SER A 121 18.54 -16.78 -2.63
C SER A 121 17.73 -16.04 -3.72
N ASN A 122 16.65 -16.62 -4.21
CA ASN A 122 15.76 -16.05 -5.23
C ASN A 122 14.60 -15.21 -4.66
N SER A 123 14.72 -14.74 -3.41
CA SER A 123 13.67 -13.94 -2.77
C SER A 123 13.52 -12.58 -3.45
N SER A 124 12.28 -12.18 -3.75
CA SER A 124 11.99 -10.94 -4.47
C SER A 124 10.65 -10.33 -4.08
N GLY A 125 10.56 -8.99 -4.10
CA GLY A 125 9.31 -8.25 -3.85
C GLY A 125 8.16 -8.61 -4.81
N PHE A 126 8.43 -9.24 -5.96
CA PHE A 126 7.37 -9.81 -6.81
C PHE A 126 6.51 -10.87 -6.11
N GLN A 127 7.04 -11.49 -5.06
CA GLN A 127 6.37 -12.53 -4.30
C GLN A 127 5.49 -11.95 -3.19
N SER A 128 5.51 -10.62 -2.96
CA SER A 128 4.59 -9.95 -2.03
C SER A 128 3.17 -9.98 -2.59
N TRP A 129 2.35 -10.86 -2.04
CA TRP A 129 0.95 -11.02 -2.44
C TRP A 129 0.10 -9.82 -1.98
N GLN A 130 0.41 -9.22 -0.83
CA GLN A 130 -0.30 -8.03 -0.33
C GLN A 130 -0.07 -6.82 -1.22
N TYR A 131 1.20 -6.55 -1.58
CA TYR A 131 1.53 -5.50 -2.55
C TYR A 131 0.79 -5.71 -3.88
N ARG A 132 0.71 -6.95 -4.35
CA ARG A 132 -0.01 -7.27 -5.58
C ARG A 132 -1.52 -7.03 -5.45
N CYS A 133 -2.12 -7.38 -4.33
CA CYS A 133 -3.53 -7.10 -4.06
C CYS A 133 -3.80 -5.59 -4.03
N ILE A 134 -2.90 -4.78 -3.44
CA ILE A 134 -3.02 -3.31 -3.45
C ILE A 134 -2.97 -2.77 -4.88
N GLU A 135 -1.97 -3.18 -5.67
CA GLU A 135 -1.88 -2.79 -7.09
C GLU A 135 -3.18 -3.11 -7.86
N PHE A 136 -3.76 -4.29 -7.62
CA PHE A 136 -5.03 -4.68 -8.24
C PHE A 136 -6.24 -3.90 -7.71
N ALA A 137 -6.30 -3.62 -6.41
CA ALA A 137 -7.35 -2.81 -5.80
C ALA A 137 -7.32 -1.36 -6.31
N LEU A 138 -6.15 -0.86 -6.73
CA LEU A 138 -5.98 0.47 -7.33
C LEU A 138 -6.10 0.49 -8.86
N GLY A 139 -6.33 -0.66 -9.51
CA GLY A 139 -6.63 -0.74 -10.95
C GLY A 139 -5.46 -1.17 -11.84
N ASN A 140 -4.25 -1.37 -11.31
CA ASN A 140 -3.09 -1.87 -12.06
C ASN A 140 -3.14 -3.40 -12.25
N LYS A 141 -4.16 -3.86 -12.97
CA LYS A 141 -4.47 -5.28 -13.21
C LYS A 141 -3.46 -5.91 -14.18
N ASN A 142 -2.92 -7.08 -13.82
CA ASN A 142 -1.98 -7.82 -14.67
C ASN A 142 -2.01 -9.33 -14.36
N ALA A 143 -2.59 -10.12 -15.26
CA ALA A 143 -2.73 -11.57 -15.09
C ALA A 143 -1.37 -12.30 -14.91
N ALA A 144 -0.29 -11.81 -15.52
CA ALA A 144 1.03 -12.42 -15.38
C ALA A 144 1.53 -12.41 -13.93
N MET A 145 1.01 -11.48 -13.11
CA MET A 145 1.35 -11.35 -11.70
C MET A 145 0.63 -12.33 -10.78
N LEU A 146 -0.23 -13.21 -11.31
CA LEU A 146 -0.74 -14.38 -10.57
C LEU A 146 0.34 -15.46 -10.40
N LYS A 147 1.20 -15.62 -11.42
CA LYS A 147 2.19 -16.70 -11.52
C LYS A 147 3.15 -16.80 -10.32
N PRO A 148 3.68 -15.70 -9.75
CA PRO A 148 4.57 -15.76 -8.59
C PRO A 148 3.94 -16.45 -7.37
N HIS A 149 2.62 -16.47 -7.27
CA HIS A 149 1.88 -17.00 -6.13
C HIS A 149 1.36 -18.43 -6.34
N ALA A 150 1.55 -19.01 -7.54
CA ALA A 150 1.01 -20.32 -7.90
C ALA A 150 1.51 -21.49 -7.03
N HIS A 151 2.64 -21.32 -6.34
CA HIS A 151 3.18 -22.30 -5.40
C HIS A 151 2.41 -22.39 -4.08
N SER A 152 1.52 -21.44 -3.79
CA SER A 152 0.70 -21.39 -2.58
C SER A 152 -0.76 -21.15 -2.96
N PRO A 153 -1.62 -22.21 -2.93
CA PRO A 153 -3.02 -22.08 -3.33
C PRO A 153 -3.80 -21.03 -2.55
N GLN A 154 -3.53 -20.91 -1.25
CA GLN A 154 -4.16 -19.91 -0.39
C GLN A 154 -3.79 -18.48 -0.83
N ARG A 155 -2.51 -18.19 -1.06
CA ARG A 155 -2.08 -16.85 -1.51
C ARG A 155 -2.55 -16.55 -2.93
N LEU A 156 -2.54 -17.56 -3.82
CA LEU A 156 -3.05 -17.39 -5.18
C LEU A 156 -4.54 -17.01 -5.15
N ALA A 157 -5.34 -17.65 -4.30
CA ALA A 157 -6.77 -17.35 -4.18
C ALA A 157 -7.03 -15.89 -3.76
N GLU A 158 -6.27 -15.37 -2.79
CA GLU A 158 -6.36 -13.96 -2.37
C GLU A 158 -6.03 -13.00 -3.54
N VAL A 159 -4.92 -13.26 -4.23
CA VAL A 159 -4.48 -12.41 -5.35
C VAL A 159 -5.43 -12.51 -6.55
N GLU A 160 -5.98 -13.69 -6.82
CA GLU A 160 -6.96 -13.90 -7.88
C GLU A 160 -8.30 -13.21 -7.56
N ALA A 161 -8.74 -13.24 -6.30
CA ALA A 161 -9.92 -12.51 -5.86
C ALA A 161 -9.76 -11.00 -6.08
N ALA A 162 -8.61 -10.43 -5.65
CA ALA A 162 -8.28 -9.03 -5.89
C ALA A 162 -8.17 -8.70 -7.39
N TRP A 163 -7.65 -9.62 -8.21
CA TRP A 163 -7.54 -9.44 -9.67
C TRP A 163 -8.91 -9.37 -10.35
N ARG A 164 -9.87 -10.21 -9.94
CA ARG A 164 -11.22 -10.29 -10.51
C ARG A 164 -12.19 -9.24 -10.01
N ALA A 165 -11.93 -8.65 -8.84
CA ALA A 165 -12.79 -7.62 -8.26
C ALA A 165 -12.63 -6.26 -9.00
N PRO A 166 -13.69 -5.44 -9.08
CA PRO A 166 -13.55 -4.05 -9.51
C PRO A 166 -12.59 -3.29 -8.58
N SER A 167 -11.80 -2.39 -9.16
CA SER A 167 -10.88 -1.53 -8.41
C SER A 167 -11.62 -0.37 -7.72
N LEU A 168 -10.91 0.37 -6.87
CA LEU A 168 -11.39 1.64 -6.30
C LEU A 168 -11.80 2.62 -7.40
N TYR A 169 -11.05 2.69 -8.50
CA TYR A 169 -11.40 3.57 -9.61
C TYR A 169 -12.66 3.09 -10.33
N ASP A 170 -12.80 1.78 -10.56
CA ASP A 170 -14.02 1.23 -11.17
C ASP A 170 -15.26 1.54 -10.32
N GLU A 171 -15.18 1.39 -9.00
CA GLU A 171 -16.30 1.72 -8.10
C GLU A 171 -16.57 3.23 -8.03
N ALA A 172 -15.53 4.07 -8.15
CA ALA A 172 -15.71 5.52 -8.30
C ALA A 172 -16.47 5.85 -9.59
N LEU A 173 -16.09 5.26 -10.73
CA LEU A 173 -16.79 5.47 -12.00
C LEU A 173 -18.24 4.97 -11.98
N ARG A 174 -18.48 3.82 -11.34
CA ARG A 174 -19.83 3.31 -11.10
C ARG A 174 -20.64 4.26 -10.22
N LEU A 175 -20.03 4.88 -9.21
CA LEU A 175 -20.67 5.89 -8.38
C LEU A 175 -21.03 7.14 -9.18
N LEU A 176 -20.11 7.68 -9.98
CA LEU A 176 -20.37 8.81 -10.88
C LEU A 176 -21.58 8.53 -11.78
N ALA A 177 -21.64 7.33 -12.38
CA ALA A 177 -22.76 6.89 -13.21
C ALA A 177 -24.09 6.82 -12.43
N ARG A 178 -24.08 6.24 -11.22
CA ARG A 178 -25.28 6.17 -10.34
C ARG A 178 -25.81 7.56 -9.98
N ARG A 179 -24.92 8.55 -9.89
CA ARG A 179 -25.27 9.96 -9.63
C ARG A 179 -25.58 10.78 -10.89
N GLY A 180 -25.70 10.13 -12.04
CA GLY A 180 -26.19 10.73 -13.29
C GLY A 180 -25.13 11.44 -14.13
N LEU A 181 -23.84 11.30 -13.80
CA LEU A 181 -22.76 11.78 -14.68
C LEU A 181 -22.60 10.86 -15.90
N PRO A 182 -22.22 11.38 -17.08
CA PRO A 182 -22.24 10.65 -18.34
C PRO A 182 -21.03 9.71 -18.51
N VAL A 183 -20.81 8.81 -17.56
CA VAL A 183 -19.79 7.76 -17.66
C VAL A 183 -20.24 6.70 -18.67
N PRO A 184 -19.41 6.33 -19.66
CA PRO A 184 -19.78 5.34 -20.67
C PRO A 184 -20.01 3.96 -20.06
N ALA A 185 -21.03 3.24 -20.55
CA ALA A 185 -21.38 1.90 -20.05
C ALA A 185 -20.20 0.90 -20.10
N SER A 186 -19.29 1.07 -21.06
CA SER A 186 -18.05 0.29 -21.21
C SER A 186 -17.07 0.43 -20.03
N HIS A 187 -17.22 1.46 -19.20
CA HIS A 187 -16.38 1.69 -18.01
C HIS A 187 -17.16 1.45 -16.71
N VAL A 188 -18.51 1.43 -16.76
CA VAL A 188 -19.38 1.05 -15.65
C VAL A 188 -19.49 -0.47 -15.50
N THR A 189 -19.44 -1.21 -16.60
CA THR A 189 -19.44 -2.69 -16.62
C THR A 189 -18.43 -3.17 -17.65
N ARG A 190 -17.34 -3.79 -17.19
CA ARG A 190 -16.28 -4.33 -18.04
C ARG A 190 -15.73 -5.63 -17.47
N ASP A 191 -14.82 -6.24 -18.21
CA ASP A 191 -13.93 -7.27 -17.66
C ASP A 191 -12.91 -6.61 -16.72
N TRP A 192 -13.11 -6.75 -15.41
CA TRP A 192 -12.26 -6.20 -14.35
C TRP A 192 -10.83 -6.76 -14.37
N THR A 193 -10.63 -7.89 -15.03
CA THR A 193 -9.33 -8.54 -15.12
C THR A 193 -8.37 -7.83 -16.08
N GLN A 194 -8.92 -7.00 -16.98
CA GLN A 194 -8.14 -6.19 -17.92
C GLN A 194 -7.58 -4.94 -17.23
N PRO A 195 -6.37 -4.48 -17.63
CA PRO A 195 -5.90 -3.14 -17.28
C PRO A 195 -6.93 -2.08 -17.66
N TYR A 196 -7.11 -1.09 -16.79
CA TYR A 196 -7.96 0.06 -17.09
C TYR A 196 -7.43 0.80 -18.33
N ARG A 197 -8.35 1.34 -19.15
CA ARG A 197 -8.02 2.13 -20.34
C ARG A 197 -8.66 3.50 -20.22
N GLU A 198 -7.87 4.53 -20.49
CA GLU A 198 -8.32 5.92 -20.49
C GLU A 198 -9.46 6.15 -21.50
N SER A 199 -10.45 6.96 -21.12
CA SER A 199 -11.57 7.37 -21.98
C SER A 199 -11.78 8.89 -21.93
N PRO A 200 -11.85 9.57 -23.08
CA PRO A 200 -12.23 10.98 -23.15
C PRO A 200 -13.60 11.27 -22.52
N GLU A 201 -14.55 10.34 -22.61
CA GLU A 201 -15.88 10.47 -22.01
C GLU A 201 -15.84 10.42 -20.48
N VAL A 202 -14.97 9.56 -19.90
CA VAL A 202 -14.72 9.55 -18.45
C VAL A 202 -14.05 10.85 -18.00
N GLU A 203 -13.10 11.37 -18.77
CA GLU A 203 -12.49 12.67 -18.52
C GLU A 203 -13.51 13.80 -18.52
N GLN A 204 -14.43 13.82 -19.48
CA GLN A 204 -15.52 14.81 -19.49
C GLN A 204 -16.44 14.68 -18.26
N ALA A 205 -16.70 13.47 -17.77
CA ALA A 205 -17.48 13.27 -16.54
C ALA A 205 -16.76 13.88 -15.32
N TRP A 206 -15.44 13.71 -15.21
CA TRP A 206 -14.65 14.35 -14.15
C TRP A 206 -14.56 15.87 -14.33
N LEU A 207 -14.41 16.38 -15.55
CA LEU A 207 -14.43 17.83 -15.79
C LEU A 207 -15.75 18.47 -15.35
N GLN A 208 -16.89 17.78 -15.48
CA GLN A 208 -18.16 18.28 -14.95
C GLN A 208 -18.11 18.46 -13.41
N VAL A 209 -17.48 17.52 -12.70
CA VAL A 209 -17.23 17.59 -11.25
C VAL A 209 -16.33 18.77 -10.90
N TYR A 210 -15.16 18.84 -11.52
CA TYR A 210 -14.16 19.86 -11.20
C TYR A 210 -14.57 21.29 -11.61
N ARG A 211 -15.45 21.44 -12.60
CA ARG A 211 -16.02 22.75 -12.97
C ARG A 211 -17.16 23.21 -12.07
N ASN A 212 -17.72 22.32 -11.23
CA ASN A 212 -18.85 22.62 -10.35
C ASN A 212 -18.64 22.08 -8.92
N PRO A 213 -17.52 22.39 -8.25
CA PRO A 213 -17.16 21.79 -6.96
C PRO A 213 -18.19 22.09 -5.86
N GLU A 214 -18.81 23.27 -5.86
CA GLU A 214 -19.86 23.61 -4.88
C GLU A 214 -21.10 22.71 -4.98
N ARG A 215 -21.40 22.20 -6.18
CA ARG A 215 -22.56 21.31 -6.43
C ARG A 215 -22.22 19.83 -6.28
N GLN A 216 -20.96 19.47 -6.48
CA GLN A 216 -20.48 18.08 -6.51
C GLN A 216 -19.30 17.89 -5.55
N TRP A 217 -19.39 18.50 -4.36
CA TRP A 217 -18.28 18.62 -3.42
C TRP A 217 -17.67 17.28 -3.02
N ASP A 218 -18.51 16.29 -2.74
CA ASP A 218 -18.03 14.96 -2.35
C ASP A 218 -17.40 14.20 -3.52
N LEU A 219 -17.90 14.31 -4.74
CA LEU A 219 -17.23 13.76 -5.92
C LEU A 219 -15.91 14.49 -6.23
N TYR A 220 -15.87 15.80 -6.03
CA TYR A 220 -14.64 16.59 -6.15
C TYR A 220 -13.60 16.12 -5.12
N GLN A 221 -14.01 15.97 -3.86
CA GLN A 221 -13.16 15.42 -2.81
C GLN A 221 -12.69 14.00 -3.16
N LEU A 222 -13.55 13.14 -3.68
CA LEU A 222 -13.15 11.79 -4.13
C LEU A 222 -12.07 11.85 -5.22
N GLY A 223 -12.17 12.77 -6.18
CA GLY A 223 -11.15 12.97 -7.21
C GLY A 223 -9.79 13.39 -6.64
N GLU A 224 -9.79 14.27 -5.64
CA GLU A 224 -8.57 14.69 -4.96
C GLU A 224 -7.99 13.58 -4.07
N GLU A 225 -8.81 12.81 -3.34
CA GLU A 225 -8.34 11.65 -2.56
C GLU A 225 -7.72 10.57 -3.45
N LEU A 226 -8.26 10.34 -4.65
CA LEU A 226 -7.63 9.48 -5.66
C LEU A 226 -6.27 10.02 -6.12
N THR A 227 -6.18 11.35 -6.28
CA THR A 227 -4.92 12.01 -6.67
C THR A 227 -3.85 11.86 -5.61
N ASP A 228 -4.20 12.17 -4.35
CA ASP A 228 -3.29 12.06 -3.20
C ASP A 228 -2.82 10.62 -3.01
N LEU A 229 -3.72 9.64 -3.18
CA LEU A 229 -3.36 8.23 -3.09
C LEU A 229 -2.36 7.81 -4.17
N GLU A 230 -2.58 8.21 -5.43
CA GLU A 230 -1.64 7.89 -6.50
C GLU A 230 -0.31 8.63 -6.35
N ASP A 231 -0.32 9.91 -5.93
CA ASP A 231 0.90 10.67 -5.68
C ASP A 231 1.75 10.01 -4.58
N ALA A 232 1.14 9.66 -3.45
CA ALA A 232 1.82 8.94 -2.38
C ALA A 232 2.38 7.59 -2.86
N PHE A 233 1.66 6.88 -3.74
CA PHE A 233 2.13 5.61 -4.32
C PHE A 233 3.30 5.81 -5.28
N ARG A 234 3.29 6.87 -6.09
CA ARG A 234 4.41 7.28 -6.95
C ARG A 234 5.64 7.64 -6.12
N LEU A 235 5.46 8.40 -5.04
CA LEU A 235 6.53 8.75 -4.11
C LEU A 235 7.14 7.50 -3.47
N TRP A 236 6.31 6.55 -3.04
CA TRP A 236 6.80 5.26 -2.53
C TRP A 236 7.62 4.50 -3.57
N ARG A 237 7.13 4.38 -4.81
CA ARG A 237 7.87 3.72 -5.90
C ARG A 237 9.19 4.43 -6.22
N PHE A 238 9.21 5.76 -6.20
CA PHE A 238 10.41 6.56 -6.43
C PHE A 238 11.45 6.31 -5.33
N ARG A 239 11.03 6.42 -4.06
CA ARG A 239 11.91 6.17 -2.91
C ARG A 239 12.44 4.73 -2.92
N HIS A 240 11.61 3.76 -3.29
CA HIS A 240 12.02 2.37 -3.46
C HIS A 240 13.14 2.24 -4.50
N VAL A 241 12.95 2.75 -5.72
CA VAL A 241 13.96 2.61 -6.78
C VAL A 241 15.25 3.34 -6.43
N THR A 242 15.18 4.53 -5.83
CA THR A 242 16.36 5.28 -5.38
C THR A 242 17.13 4.53 -4.30
N THR A 243 16.43 3.92 -3.33
CA THR A 243 17.06 3.11 -2.27
C THR A 243 17.69 1.83 -2.85
N VAL A 244 17.05 1.18 -3.82
CA VAL A 244 17.65 0.03 -4.50
C VAL A 244 18.90 0.45 -5.29
N GLU A 245 18.84 1.55 -6.04
CA GLU A 245 19.96 2.06 -6.83
C GLU A 245 21.17 2.41 -5.97
N ARG A 246 20.99 3.06 -4.81
CA ARG A 246 22.11 3.36 -3.90
C ARG A 246 22.73 2.13 -3.24
N VAL A 247 21.97 1.03 -3.05
CA VAL A 247 22.45 -0.19 -2.39
C VAL A 247 23.10 -1.17 -3.37
N ILE A 248 22.49 -1.40 -4.54
CA ILE A 248 22.95 -2.42 -5.50
C ILE A 248 23.40 -1.86 -6.87
N GLY A 249 23.25 -0.56 -7.11
CA GLY A 249 23.47 0.04 -8.43
C GLY A 249 22.54 -0.56 -9.48
N PHE A 250 23.07 -0.81 -10.67
CA PHE A 250 22.32 -1.40 -11.81
C PHE A 250 22.45 -2.92 -11.90
N LYS A 251 22.83 -3.61 -10.82
CA LYS A 251 22.88 -5.08 -10.81
C LYS A 251 21.47 -5.64 -11.06
N ARG A 252 21.39 -6.78 -11.76
CA ARG A 252 20.12 -7.51 -11.92
C ARG A 252 19.52 -7.85 -10.56
N GLY A 253 18.20 -7.78 -10.48
CA GLY A 253 17.46 -8.12 -9.26
C GLY A 253 17.47 -9.64 -9.01
N THR A 254 17.33 -10.04 -7.75
CA THR A 254 17.21 -11.45 -7.33
C THR A 254 16.01 -12.15 -7.95
N GLY A 255 14.95 -11.41 -8.29
CA GLY A 255 13.76 -11.91 -9.00
C GLY A 255 13.92 -12.04 -10.53
N GLY A 256 15.12 -11.92 -11.08
CA GLY A 256 15.39 -12.13 -12.51
C GLY A 256 15.15 -10.94 -13.43
N THR A 257 14.60 -9.83 -12.94
CA THR A 257 14.42 -8.59 -13.72
C THR A 257 15.74 -7.83 -13.94
N SER A 258 15.68 -6.77 -14.74
CA SER A 258 16.78 -5.82 -14.92
C SER A 258 17.10 -4.99 -13.65
N GLY A 259 16.43 -5.24 -12.52
CA GLY A 259 16.63 -4.49 -11.28
C GLY A 259 16.05 -3.08 -11.39
N VAL A 260 16.89 -2.06 -11.19
CA VAL A 260 16.52 -0.64 -11.28
C VAL A 260 15.78 -0.29 -12.57
N GLY A 261 16.17 -0.88 -13.71
CA GLY A 261 15.50 -0.60 -14.99
C GLY A 261 14.03 -1.04 -15.03
N TYR A 262 13.66 -2.12 -14.34
CA TYR A 262 12.25 -2.51 -14.19
C TYR A 262 11.52 -1.55 -13.25
N LEU A 263 12.13 -1.21 -12.11
CA LEU A 263 11.53 -0.31 -11.13
C LEU A 263 11.30 1.10 -11.70
N ARG A 264 12.20 1.61 -12.55
CA ARG A 264 12.01 2.89 -13.25
C ARG A 264 10.78 2.87 -14.16
N LYS A 265 10.53 1.77 -14.89
CA LYS A 265 9.30 1.62 -15.71
C LYS A 265 8.03 1.61 -14.86
N MET A 266 8.10 1.19 -13.59
CA MET A 266 6.95 1.25 -12.70
C MET A 266 6.58 2.68 -12.28
N LEU A 267 7.49 3.66 -12.49
CA LEU A 267 7.18 5.08 -12.30
C LEU A 267 6.28 5.64 -13.40
N ASP A 268 6.29 5.02 -14.59
CA ASP A 268 5.46 5.43 -15.73
C ASP A 268 4.02 4.92 -15.62
N VAL A 269 3.71 4.08 -14.62
CA VAL A 269 2.37 3.55 -14.39
C VAL A 269 1.49 4.65 -13.82
N VAL A 270 0.37 4.90 -14.52
CA VAL A 270 -0.70 5.80 -14.10
C VAL A 270 -1.90 4.97 -13.67
N LEU A 271 -2.43 5.24 -12.47
CA LEU A 271 -3.57 4.49 -11.89
C LEU A 271 -4.91 5.11 -12.29
N PHE A 272 -5.01 6.44 -12.22
CA PHE A 272 -6.24 7.20 -12.46
C PHE A 272 -6.01 8.22 -13.59
N PRO A 273 -5.89 7.80 -14.86
CA PRO A 273 -5.33 8.64 -15.93
C PRO A 273 -6.15 9.90 -16.21
N GLU A 274 -7.48 9.81 -16.23
CA GLU A 274 -8.35 10.95 -16.47
C GLU A 274 -8.26 11.99 -15.36
N ILE A 275 -8.06 11.54 -14.11
CA ILE A 275 -7.82 12.43 -12.97
C ILE A 275 -6.60 13.31 -13.24
N TRP A 276 -5.48 12.75 -13.72
CA TRP A 276 -4.29 13.57 -14.05
C TRP A 276 -4.49 14.44 -15.28
N LYS A 277 -5.12 13.90 -16.32
CA LYS A 277 -5.24 14.58 -17.61
C LYS A 277 -6.16 15.79 -17.57
N LEU A 278 -7.27 15.72 -16.83
CA LEU A 278 -8.26 16.80 -16.73
C LEU A 278 -7.64 18.13 -16.25
N ARG A 279 -6.49 18.12 -15.57
CA ARG A 279 -5.79 19.34 -15.10
C ARG A 279 -5.31 20.20 -16.25
N THR A 280 -5.07 19.62 -17.42
CA THR A 280 -4.70 20.35 -18.64
C THR A 280 -5.91 20.98 -19.31
N ASP A 281 -7.08 20.35 -19.18
CA ASP A 281 -8.30 20.67 -19.91
C ASP A 281 -9.35 21.39 -19.05
N LEU A 282 -9.01 21.77 -17.81
CA LEU A 282 -9.91 22.37 -16.83
C LEU A 282 -10.46 23.74 -17.27
#